data_AF-A0A4Q3TSK3-F1
#
_entry.id   AF-A0A4Q3TSK3-F1
#
_cell.length_a   1.000
_cell.length_b   1.000
_cell.length_c   1.000
_cell.angle_alpha   90.00
_cell.angle_beta   90.00
_cell.angle_gamma   90.00
#
_symmetry.space_group_name_H-M   'P 1'
#
loop_
_entity.id
_entity.type
_entity.pdbx_description
1 polymer ?
#
loop_
_entity_poly.entity_id
_entity_poly.type
_entity_poly.pdbx_seq_one_letter_code
_entity_poly.pdbx_strand_id
1 'polypeptide(L)'
;MKLKLNIWRQSSADAQGEMKHYDLDNVSPDMSFLEMLDVLNEELNEKGEEPVAFDSDCREGICGMCGLMINGQAHGPEVTTT
;
A
#
# COMPACT_ATOMS: atom_id res chain seq x y z
N MET A 1 9.47 -12.25 -5.41
CA MET A 1 8.64 -13.09 -4.54
C MET A 1 7.18 -12.90 -4.90
N LYS A 2 6.32 -13.88 -4.57
CA LYS A 2 4.88 -13.78 -4.75
C LYS A 2 4.23 -13.43 -3.42
N LEU A 3 3.43 -12.37 -3.40
CA LEU A 3 2.74 -11.89 -2.21
C LEU A 3 1.24 -11.86 -2.44
N LYS A 4 0.51 -12.06 -1.35
CA LYS A 4 -0.95 -11.95 -1.30
C LYS A 4 -1.32 -10.78 -0.41
N LEU A 5 -1.89 -9.76 -0.99
CA LEU A 5 -2.26 -8.53 -0.31
C LEU A 5 -3.76 -8.50 -0.08
N ASN A 6 -4.16 -8.12 1.14
CA ASN A 6 -5.53 -7.77 1.46
C ASN A 6 -5.55 -6.29 1.81
N ILE A 7 -6.10 -5.47 0.91
CA ILE A 7 -6.05 -4.01 1.00
C ILE A 7 -7.47 -3.48 1.19
N TRP A 8 -7.66 -2.60 2.16
CA TRP A 8 -8.93 -1.92 2.36
C TRP A 8 -9.22 -0.98 1.19
N ARG A 9 -10.40 -1.12 0.58
CA ARG A 9 -10.87 -0.29 -0.53
C ARG A 9 -12.21 0.31 -0.17
N GLN A 10 -12.34 1.61 -0.41
CA GLN A 10 -13.57 2.35 -0.20
C GLN A 10 -13.61 3.48 -1.24
N SER A 11 -14.62 3.46 -2.12
CA SER A 11 -14.66 4.37 -3.28
C SER A 11 -15.09 5.80 -2.94
N SER A 12 -15.75 6.00 -1.80
CA SER A 12 -16.18 7.31 -1.31
C SER A 12 -16.48 7.27 0.19
N ALA A 13 -16.66 8.43 0.82
CA ALA A 13 -16.98 8.53 2.24
C ALA A 13 -18.27 7.78 2.65
N ASP A 14 -19.25 7.68 1.73
CA ASP A 14 -20.54 7.03 1.97
C ASP A 14 -20.56 5.56 1.53
N ALA A 15 -19.54 5.10 0.79
CA ALA A 15 -19.45 3.73 0.34
C ALA A 15 -19.06 2.80 1.51
N GLN A 16 -19.64 1.60 1.54
CA GLN A 16 -19.17 0.55 2.44
C GLN A 16 -17.79 0.06 1.95
N GLY A 17 -16.78 0.13 2.81
CA GLY A 17 -15.45 -0.40 2.49
C GLY A 17 -15.38 -1.92 2.61
N GLU A 18 -14.40 -2.50 1.92
CA GLU A 18 -14.13 -3.93 1.92
C GLU A 18 -12.63 -4.22 1.78
N MET A 19 -12.21 -5.41 2.23
CA MET A 19 -10.87 -5.91 1.93
C MET A 19 -10.85 -6.54 0.55
N LYS A 20 -10.06 -5.98 -0.38
CA LYS A 20 -9.82 -6.57 -1.69
C LYS A 20 -8.52 -7.36 -1.74
N HIS A 21 -8.57 -8.47 -2.45
CA HIS A 21 -7.45 -9.38 -2.62
C HIS A 21 -6.66 -9.08 -3.88
N TYR A 22 -5.34 -9.03 -3.76
CA TYR A 22 -4.42 -8.88 -4.89
C TYR A 22 -3.30 -9.90 -4.76
N ASP A 23 -3.08 -10.68 -5.83
CA ASP A 23 -1.89 -11.51 -5.98
C ASP A 23 -0.85 -10.68 -6.74
N LEU A 24 0.26 -10.37 -6.09
CA LEU A 24 1.36 -9.62 -6.71
C LEU A 24 2.55 -10.56 -6.92
N ASP A 25 2.95 -10.69 -8.18
CA ASP A 25 4.11 -11.48 -8.57
C ASP A 25 5.35 -10.58 -8.67
N ASN A 26 6.54 -11.17 -8.66
CA ASN A 26 7.81 -10.48 -8.93
C ASN A 26 8.23 -9.35 -7.96
N VAL A 27 7.68 -9.29 -6.74
CA VAL A 27 8.12 -8.32 -5.72
C VAL A 27 9.57 -8.60 -5.32
N SER A 28 10.46 -7.60 -5.37
CA SER A 28 11.84 -7.79 -4.89
C SER A 28 11.88 -7.78 -3.35
N PRO A 29 12.70 -8.63 -2.70
CA PRO A 29 12.95 -8.51 -1.25
C PRO A 29 13.56 -7.16 -0.85
N ASP A 30 14.21 -6.46 -1.79
CA ASP A 30 14.85 -5.17 -1.57
C ASP A 30 13.88 -3.98 -1.73
N MET A 31 12.65 -4.23 -2.18
CA MET A 31 11.62 -3.19 -2.30
C MET A 31 11.07 -2.84 -0.92
N SER A 32 10.85 -1.55 -0.71
CA SER A 32 9.98 -1.05 0.35
C SER A 32 8.52 -1.44 0.10
N PHE A 33 7.70 -1.39 1.16
CA PHE A 33 6.26 -1.65 1.03
C PHE A 33 5.57 -0.63 0.12
N LEU A 34 6.04 0.62 0.07
CA LEU A 34 5.47 1.66 -0.79
C LEU A 34 5.78 1.40 -2.26
N GLU A 35 7.00 0.97 -2.60
CA GLU A 35 7.34 0.58 -3.97
C GLU A 35 6.54 -0.65 -4.42
N MET A 36 6.27 -1.59 -3.51
CA MET A 36 5.37 -2.70 -3.80
C MET A 36 3.94 -2.23 -4.14
N LEU A 37 3.41 -1.21 -3.44
CA LEU A 37 2.12 -0.61 -3.77
C LEU A 37 2.15 0.17 -5.10
N ASP A 38 3.28 0.79 -5.45
CA ASP A 38 3.45 1.44 -6.75
C ASP A 38 3.36 0.41 -7.89
N VAL A 39 4.05 -0.72 -7.77
CA VAL A 39 3.98 -1.82 -8.76
C VAL A 39 2.54 -2.34 -8.89
N LEU A 40 1.84 -2.55 -7.78
CA LEU A 40 0.42 -2.92 -7.83
C LEU A 40 -0.41 -1.87 -8.55
N ASN A 41 -0.18 -0.58 -8.28
CA ASN A 41 -0.90 0.51 -8.94
C ASN A 41 -0.61 0.57 -10.44
N GLU A 42 0.62 0.32 -10.87
CA GLU A 42 0.96 0.18 -12.30
C GLU A 42 0.15 -0.94 -12.95
N GLU A 43 0.10 -2.14 -12.33
CA GLU A 43 -0.70 -3.25 -12.84
C GLU A 43 -2.21 -2.94 -12.91
N LEU A 44 -2.75 -2.23 -11.91
CA LEU A 44 -4.16 -1.85 -11.88
C LEU A 44 -4.46 -0.84 -12.99
N ASN A 45 -3.60 0.15 -13.18
CA ASN A 45 -3.73 1.13 -14.25
C ASN A 45 -3.70 0.46 -15.64
N GLU A 46 -2.80 -0.51 -15.87
CA GLU A 46 -2.76 -1.28 -17.11
C GLU A 46 -4.06 -2.08 -17.38
N LYS A 47 -4.71 -2.56 -16.31
CA LYS A 47 -6.00 -3.26 -16.36
C LYS A 47 -7.20 -2.30 -16.47
N GLY A 48 -6.98 -0.99 -16.39
CA GLY A 48 -8.04 0.02 -16.35
C GLY A 48 -8.84 0.00 -15.03
N GLU A 49 -8.24 -0.53 -13.97
CA GLU A 49 -8.81 -0.57 -12.63
C GLU A 49 -8.32 0.62 -11.79
N GLU A 50 -9.13 1.03 -10.80
CA GLU A 50 -8.77 2.13 -9.92
C GLU A 50 -7.55 1.77 -9.06
N PRO A 51 -6.49 2.60 -9.00
CA PRO A 51 -5.33 2.34 -8.17
C PRO A 51 -5.64 2.41 -6.67
N VAL A 52 -4.79 1.80 -5.87
CA VAL A 52 -4.77 1.93 -4.42
C VAL A 52 -4.35 3.35 -4.05
N ALA A 53 -5.28 4.09 -3.44
CA ALA A 53 -5.00 5.40 -2.88
C ALA A 53 -4.34 5.24 -1.51
N PHE A 54 -3.18 5.88 -1.33
CA PHE A 54 -2.48 5.99 -0.06
C PHE A 54 -1.64 7.27 -0.07
N ASP A 55 -1.43 7.85 1.10
CA ASP A 55 -0.62 9.04 1.27
C ASP A 55 0.87 8.66 1.19
N SER A 56 1.66 9.41 0.42
CA SER A 56 3.10 9.19 0.24
C SER A 56 3.79 10.48 -0.20
N ASP A 57 4.92 10.82 0.44
CA ASP A 57 5.77 11.97 0.05
C ASP A 57 7.27 11.60 0.11
N CYS A 58 7.97 11.86 1.22
CA CYS A 58 9.44 11.82 1.27
C CYS A 58 10.09 10.45 0.98
N ARG A 59 9.37 9.34 1.22
CA ARG A 59 9.83 7.94 1.07
C ARG A 59 11.12 7.55 1.81
N GLU A 60 11.63 8.42 2.69
CA GLU A 60 12.81 8.21 3.52
C GLU A 60 12.48 8.09 5.03
N GLY A 61 11.19 8.07 5.37
CA GLY A 61 10.70 7.79 6.74
C GLY A 61 10.74 8.98 7.70
N ILE A 62 10.66 10.22 7.20
CA ILE A 62 10.80 11.45 8.02
C ILE A 62 9.51 12.29 8.09
N CYS A 63 8.71 12.33 7.02
CA CYS A 63 7.55 13.24 6.93
C CYS A 63 6.26 12.74 7.61
N GLY A 64 6.15 11.44 7.89
CA GLY A 64 4.95 10.82 8.49
C GLY A 64 3.73 10.68 7.57
N MET A 65 3.86 10.91 6.26
CA MET A 65 2.74 10.84 5.32
C MET A 65 2.31 9.40 5.00
N CYS A 66 3.24 8.44 5.02
CA CYS A 66 2.98 7.03 4.67
C CYS A 66 2.48 6.18 5.85
N GLY A 67 1.66 6.76 6.74
CA GLY A 67 1.08 6.07 7.89
C GLY A 67 0.04 5.02 7.49
N LEU A 68 0.45 3.76 7.45
CA LEU A 68 -0.40 2.62 7.07
C LEU A 68 -0.47 1.58 8.19
N MET A 69 -1.60 0.87 8.29
CA MET A 69 -1.71 -0.32 9.16
C MET A 69 -1.35 -1.57 8.38
N ILE A 70 -0.19 -2.17 8.67
CA ILE A 70 0.33 -3.36 8.00
C ILE A 70 0.26 -4.52 8.98
N ASN A 71 -0.60 -5.51 8.70
CA ASN A 71 -0.81 -6.68 9.56
C ASN A 71 -1.11 -6.32 11.04
N GLY A 72 -1.86 -5.24 11.25
CA GLY A 72 -2.23 -4.76 12.59
C GLY A 72 -1.17 -3.90 13.29
N GLN A 73 -0.01 -3.69 12.67
CA GLN A 73 1.05 -2.82 13.17
C GLN A 73 1.10 -1.53 12.33
N ALA A 74 1.16 -0.36 12.98
CA ALA A 74 1.39 0.89 12.27
C ALA A 74 2.79 0.88 11.62
N HIS A 75 2.88 1.36 10.39
CA HIS A 75 4.14 1.64 9.71
C HIS A 75 4.94 2.70 10.49
N GLY A 76 6.27 2.66 10.40
CA GLY A 76 7.15 3.44 11.29
C GLY A 76 7.17 2.97 12.76
N PRO A 77 7.38 1.66 13.05
CA PRO A 77 7.27 1.14 14.42
C PRO A 77 8.43 1.56 15.34
N GLU A 78 9.54 2.07 14.78
CA GLU A 78 10.71 2.47 15.55
C GLU A 78 10.46 3.79 16.28
N VAL A 79 11.01 3.90 17.49
CA VAL A 79 10.91 5.13 18.29
C VAL A 79 11.51 6.28 17.50
N THR A 80 10.78 7.39 17.35
CA THR A 80 11.10 8.57 16.50
C THR A 80 10.92 8.41 15.00
N THR A 81 10.38 7.28 14.53
CA THR A 81 9.89 7.13 13.15
C THR A 81 8.36 7.22 13.10
N THR A 82 7.85 7.52 11.92
CA THR A 82 6.42 7.62 11.57
C THR A 82 6.19 6.95 10.24
#